data_AF-A0A5N8HA24-F1
#
_entry.id   AF-A0A5N8HA24-F1
#
_cell.length_a   1.000
_cell.length_b   1.000
_cell.length_c   1.000
_cell.angle_alpha   90.00
_cell.angle_beta   90.00
_cell.angle_gamma   90.00
#
_symmetry.space_group_name_H-M   'P 1'
#
loop_
_entity.id
_entity.type
_entity.pdbx_description
1 polymer ?
#
loop_
_entity_poly.entity_id
_entity_poly.type
_entity_poly.pdbx_seq_one_letter_code
_entity_poly.pdbx_strand_id
1 'polypeptide(L)' 'MILLIDNYDSFTWNLYQYFCELGADVLVKRNDALTLADIDALKPQKIVISP' A
#
# COMPACT_ATOMS: atom_id res chain seq x y z
N MET A 1 0.65 -8.40 5.65
CA MET A 1 0.61 -6.98 5.29
C MET A 1 0.83 -6.78 3.79
N ILE A 2 -0.08 -6.08 3.13
CA ILE A 2 0.06 -5.51 1.79
C ILE A 2 0.53 -4.06 1.94
N LEU A 3 1.59 -3.67 1.25
CA LEU A 3 1.95 -2.25 1.10
C LEU A 3 1.28 -1.71 -0.17
N LEU A 4 0.33 -0.78 -0.01
CA LEU A 4 -0.31 -0.05 -1.11
C LEU A 4 0.37 1.32 -1.27
N ILE A 5 1.11 1.49 -2.36
CA ILE A 5 1.79 2.73 -2.71
C ILE A 5 0.82 3.62 -3.48
N ASP A 6 0.44 4.74 -2.87
CA ASP A 6 -0.46 5.74 -3.40
C ASP A 6 0.32 6.78 -4.21
N ASN A 7 0.05 6.85 -5.51
CA ASN A 7 0.55 7.86 -6.43
C ASN A 7 -0.46 9.01 -6.61
N TYR A 8 -1.11 9.39 -5.51
CA TYR A 8 -2.17 10.40 -5.46
C TYR A 8 -3.41 10.00 -6.30
N ASP A 9 -3.71 8.70 -6.32
CA ASP A 9 -4.80 8.15 -7.13
C ASP A 9 -6.14 8.23 -6.39
N SER A 10 -7.21 8.51 -7.14
CA SER A 10 -8.55 8.67 -6.58
C SER A 10 -9.17 7.33 -6.13
N PHE A 11 -8.64 6.19 -6.56
CA PHE A 11 -9.15 4.85 -6.22
C PHE A 11 -8.33 4.12 -5.15
N THR A 12 -7.25 4.72 -4.63
CA THR A 12 -6.42 4.12 -3.56
C THR A 12 -7.26 3.60 -2.40
N TRP A 13 -8.26 4.38 -1.96
CA TRP A 13 -9.12 3.98 -0.84
C TRP A 13 -10.16 2.93 -1.20
N ASN A 14 -10.59 2.84 -2.47
CA ASN A 14 -11.43 1.75 -2.93
C ASN A 14 -10.68 0.41 -2.87
N LEU A 15 -9.40 0.40 -3.30
CA LEU A 15 -8.55 -0.79 -3.20
C LEU A 15 -8.27 -1.17 -1.74
N TYR A 16 -7.95 -0.19 -0.89
CA TYR A 16 -7.76 -0.40 0.55
C TYR A 16 -8.98 -1.09 1.18
N GLN A 17 -10.18 -0.54 0.97
CA GLN A 17 -11.42 -1.10 1.52
C GLN A 17 -11.64 -2.54 1.06
N TYR A 18 -11.52 -2.80 -0.24
CA TYR A 18 -11.72 -4.15 -0.78
C TYR A 18 -10.72 -5.17 -0.22
N PHE A 19 -9.46 -4.78 -0.06
CA PHE A 19 -8.46 -5.67 0.57
C PHE A 19 -8.77 -5.92 2.05
N CYS A 20 -9.20 -4.91 2.80
CA CYS A 20 -9.62 -5.08 4.20
C CYS A 20 -10.86 -5.98 4.33
N GLU A 21 -11.84 -5.86 3.42
CA GLU A 21 -13.01 -6.75 3.37
C GLU A 21 -12.62 -8.23 3.15
N LEU A 22 -11.54 -8.47 2.40
CA LEU A 22 -10.95 -9.80 2.20
C LEU A 22 -10.07 -10.26 3.36
N GLY A 23 -10.00 -9.49 4.45
CA GLY A 23 -9.20 -9.81 5.65
C GLY A 23 -7.71 -9.53 5.53
N ALA A 24 -7.28 -8.74 4.53
CA ALA A 24 -5.89 -8.33 4.41
C ALA A 24 -5.57 -7.17 5.36
N ASP A 25 -4.41 -7.26 5.99
CA ASP A 25 -3.74 -6.14 6.65
C ASP A 25 -3.06 -5.27 5.58
N VAL A 26 -3.41 -3.98 5.50
CA VAL A 26 -2.96 -3.06 4.45
C VAL A 26 -2.36 -1.79 5.05
N LEU A 27 -1.17 -1.45 4.59
CA LEU A 27 -0.50 -0.19 4.89
C LEU A 27 -0.49 0.69 3.62
N VAL A 28 -1.13 1.86 3.68
CA VAL A 28 -1.12 2.83 2.59
C VAL A 28 -0.04 3.88 2.84
N LYS A 29 0.80 4.15 1.84
CA LYS A 29 1.85 5.16 1.89
C LYS A 29 1.97 5.85 0.53
N ARG A 30 2.21 7.16 0.52
CA ARG A 30 2.46 7.87 -0.74
C ARG A 30 3.82 7.51 -1.33
N ASN A 31 3.94 7.60 -2.66
CA ASN A 31 5.16 7.26 -3.39
C ASN A 31 6.40 8.05 -2.94
N ASP A 32 6.20 9.25 -2.38
CA ASP A 32 7.19 10.21 -1.93
C ASP A 32 7.39 10.22 -0.41
N ALA A 33 6.64 9.39 0.32
CA ALA A 33 6.67 9.31 1.77
C ALA A 33 7.50 8.13 2.30
N LEU A 34 8.20 7.40 1.43
CA LEU A 34 8.99 6.21 1.76
C LEU A 34 10.25 6.13 0.91
N THR A 35 11.29 5.53 1.47
CA THR A 35 12.49 5.09 0.75
C THR A 35 12.47 3.58 0.54
N LEU A 36 13.35 3.07 -0.34
CA LEU A 36 13.52 1.62 -0.51
C LEU A 36 13.96 0.93 0.79
N ALA A 37 14.79 1.59 1.61
CA ALA A 37 15.22 1.07 2.90
C ALA A 37 14.04 0.93 3.89
N ASP A 38 13.08 1.86 3.85
CA ASP A 38 11.86 1.77 4.67
C ASP A 38 11.02 0.56 4.23
N ILE A 39 10.92 0.30 2.93
CA ILE A 39 10.18 -0.85 2.38
C ILE A 39 10.84 -2.17 2.78
N ASP A 40 12.17 -2.26 2.71
CA ASP A 40 12.93 -3.44 3.15
C ASP A 40 12.75 -3.71 4.66
N ALA A 41 12.71 -2.65 5.48
CA ALA A 41 12.45 -2.76 6.91
C ALA A 41 11.01 -3.18 7.24
N LEU A 42 10.03 -2.70 6.45
CA LEU A 42 8.61 -3.02 6.59
C LEU A 42 8.30 -4.49 6.25
N LYS A 43 9.11 -5.14 5.41
CA LYS A 43 8.94 -6.54 4.97
C LYS A 43 7.50 -6.85 4.52
N PRO A 44 6.91 -6.09 3.58
CA PRO A 44 5.57 -6.38 3.07
C PRO A 44 5.54 -7.74 2.38
N GLN A 45 4.43 -8.46 2.49
CA GLN A 45 4.23 -9.74 1.80
C GLN A 45 3.88 -9.54 0.33
N LYS A 46 3.24 -8.42 0.01
CA LYS A 46 2.81 -8.02 -1.34
C LYS A 46 2.90 -6.50 -1.45
N ILE A 47 3.19 -6.01 -2.64
CA ILE A 47 3.20 -4.57 -2.96
C ILE A 47 2.19 -4.34 -4.08
N VAL A 48 1.35 -3.33 -3.91
CA VAL A 48 0.43 -2.82 -4.94
C VAL A 48 0.80 -1.35 -5.16
N ILE A 49 0.93 -0.94 -6.42
CA ILE A 49 1.23 0.45 -6.80
C ILE A 49 0.00 0.97 -7.51
N SER A 50 -0.60 2.06 -7.02
CA SER A 50 -1.72 2.70 -7.70
C SER A 50 -1.27 3.31 -9.05
N PRO A 51 -2.21 3.60 -9.97
CA PRO A 51 -1.93 4.39 -11.16
C PRO A 51 -1.17 5.68 -10.87
#